data_AF-A0A1L9VDG2-F1
#
_entry.id   AF-A0A1L9VDG2-F1
#
_cell.length_a   1.000
_cell.length_b   1.000
_cell.length_c   1.000
_cell.angle_alpha   90.00
_cell.angle_beta   90.00
_cell.angle_gamma   90.00
#
_symmetry.space_group_name_H-M   'P 1'
#
loop_
_entity.id
_entity.type
_entity.pdbx_description
1 polymer ?
#
loop_
_entity_poly.entity_id
_entity_poly.type
_entity_poly.pdbx_seq_one_letter_code
_entity_poly.pdbx_strand_id
1 'polypeptide(L)'
;MVKATVIHEFNSHFTNTQPQNQEPVCVFAGATSGIGAATLTSITSILRNPTLYILGRSVSRFAIQQEKLHSLNLDAKIVFLEVDVSLLSDVDKAYERIQRDEWKVDYLYMSAGLVPLNGAEYTKEGLEICFALPYYTRIRLISNLLPLLSITESARPKRSQRRERKTPNRKRPRPRN
;
A
#
# COMPACT_ATOMS: atom_id res chain seq x y z
N MET A 1 -20.79 -10.08 -19.52
CA MET A 1 -20.14 -10.47 -18.25
C MET A 1 -18.99 -11.43 -18.59
N VAL A 2 -17.78 -11.21 -18.08
CA VAL A 2 -16.63 -12.09 -18.35
C VAL A 2 -16.79 -13.40 -17.55
N LYS A 3 -16.48 -14.55 -18.14
CA LYS A 3 -16.57 -15.85 -17.46
C LYS A 3 -15.48 -15.97 -16.38
N ALA A 4 -15.83 -16.53 -15.22
CA ALA A 4 -14.88 -16.72 -14.12
C ALA A 4 -13.66 -17.57 -14.53
N THR A 5 -13.85 -18.57 -15.40
CA THR A 5 -12.77 -19.42 -15.93
C THR A 5 -11.70 -18.59 -16.64
N VAL A 6 -12.11 -17.63 -17.46
CA VAL A 6 -11.19 -16.73 -18.18
C VAL A 6 -10.37 -15.89 -17.20
N ILE A 7 -10.98 -15.42 -16.10
CA ILE A 7 -10.28 -14.66 -15.06
C ILE A 7 -9.24 -15.56 -14.34
N HIS A 8 -9.61 -16.79 -14.01
CA HIS A 8 -8.69 -17.73 -13.35
C HIS A 8 -7.52 -18.16 -14.22
N GLU A 9 -7.76 -18.41 -15.51
CA GLU A 9 -6.72 -18.71 -16.49
C GLU A 9 -5.76 -17.53 -16.64
N PHE A 10 -6.29 -16.32 -16.79
CA PHE A 10 -5.47 -15.11 -16.90
C PHE A 10 -4.64 -14.86 -15.63
N ASN A 11 -5.23 -14.98 -14.45
CA ASN A 11 -4.51 -14.79 -13.18
C ASN A 11 -3.39 -15.81 -13.01
N SER A 12 -3.65 -17.08 -13.34
CA SER A 12 -2.63 -18.15 -13.28
C SER A 12 -1.49 -17.88 -14.26
N HIS A 13 -1.81 -17.47 -15.48
CA HIS A 13 -0.81 -17.07 -16.47
C HIS A 13 0.02 -15.87 -16.00
N PHE A 14 -0.62 -14.85 -15.42
CA PHE A 14 0.05 -13.68 -14.88
C PHE A 14 1.03 -14.04 -13.74
N THR A 15 0.59 -14.86 -12.78
CA THR A 15 1.49 -15.37 -11.72
C THR A 15 2.71 -16.08 -12.28
N ASN A 16 2.52 -16.89 -13.31
CA ASN A 16 3.60 -17.69 -13.89
C ASN A 16 4.60 -16.86 -14.71
N THR A 17 4.10 -15.82 -15.39
CA THR A 17 4.88 -14.98 -16.30
C THR A 17 5.47 -13.73 -15.65
N GLN A 18 5.14 -13.45 -14.38
CA GLN A 18 5.73 -12.33 -13.64
C GLN A 18 7.27 -12.47 -13.60
N PRO A 19 8.03 -11.46 -14.06
CA PRO A 19 9.49 -11.49 -14.06
C PRO A 19 10.06 -11.70 -12.66
N GLN A 20 11.05 -12.60 -12.52
CA GLN A 20 11.67 -12.93 -11.23
C GLN A 20 12.34 -11.72 -10.53
N ASN A 21 12.71 -10.68 -11.27
CA ASN A 21 13.40 -9.50 -10.75
C ASN A 21 12.47 -8.34 -10.35
N GLN A 22 11.14 -8.55 -10.45
CA GLN A 22 10.15 -7.57 -10.02
C GLN A 22 9.70 -7.86 -8.58
N GLU A 23 9.74 -6.82 -7.74
CA GLU A 23 9.29 -6.83 -6.35
C GLU A 23 8.17 -5.76 -6.25
N PRO A 24 6.92 -6.09 -6.64
CA PRO A 24 5.89 -5.07 -6.81
C PRO A 24 5.52 -4.39 -5.50
N VAL A 25 5.36 -3.07 -5.53
CA VAL A 25 4.88 -2.27 -4.40
C VAL A 25 3.41 -1.95 -4.59
N CYS A 26 2.58 -2.39 -3.64
CA CYS A 26 1.12 -2.19 -3.68
C CYS A 26 0.67 -1.38 -2.47
N VAL A 27 -0.22 -0.41 -2.66
CA VAL A 27 -0.83 0.39 -1.59
C VAL A 27 -2.33 0.13 -1.55
N PHE A 28 -2.84 -0.21 -0.37
CA PHE A 28 -4.24 -0.56 -0.14
C PHE A 28 -4.88 0.37 0.90
N ALA A 29 -5.86 1.16 0.48
CA ALA A 29 -6.73 1.94 1.36
C ALA A 29 -8.11 1.27 1.47
N GLY A 30 -8.46 0.78 2.67
CA GLY A 30 -9.74 0.10 2.92
C GLY A 30 -9.73 -1.42 2.73
N ALA A 31 -8.58 -2.08 2.95
CA ALA A 31 -8.42 -3.52 2.73
C ALA A 31 -8.42 -4.40 4.00
N THR A 32 -8.94 -3.88 5.12
CA THR A 32 -8.99 -4.58 6.41
C THR A 32 -10.27 -5.39 6.61
N SER A 33 -11.24 -5.29 5.70
CA SER A 33 -12.49 -6.07 5.72
C SER A 33 -13.15 -6.12 4.34
N GLY A 34 -14.19 -6.95 4.21
CA GLY A 34 -15.05 -7.01 3.03
C GLY A 34 -14.30 -7.23 1.72
N ILE A 35 -14.69 -6.48 0.68
CA ILE A 35 -14.14 -6.59 -0.67
C ILE A 35 -12.63 -6.32 -0.67
N GLY A 36 -12.18 -5.28 0.04
CA GLY A 36 -10.76 -4.93 0.06
C GLY A 36 -9.89 -6.01 0.72
N ALA A 37 -10.38 -6.65 1.78
CA ALA A 37 -9.68 -7.79 2.40
C ALA A 37 -9.60 -9.01 1.48
N ALA A 38 -10.69 -9.30 0.74
CA ALA A 38 -10.70 -10.37 -0.26
C ALA A 38 -9.70 -10.06 -1.40
N THR A 39 -9.70 -8.83 -1.92
CA THR A 39 -8.75 -8.40 -2.96
C THR A 39 -7.31 -8.48 -2.47
N LEU A 40 -7.01 -8.01 -1.25
CA LEU A 40 -5.68 -8.12 -0.66
C LEU A 40 -5.23 -9.58 -0.54
N THR A 41 -6.13 -10.48 -0.13
CA THR A 41 -5.86 -11.92 -0.07
C THR A 41 -5.50 -12.49 -1.45
N SER A 42 -6.31 -12.18 -2.47
CA SER A 42 -6.07 -12.65 -3.84
C SER A 42 -4.76 -12.10 -4.41
N ILE A 43 -4.50 -10.80 -4.26
CA ILE A 43 -3.26 -10.18 -4.74
C ILE A 43 -2.03 -10.79 -4.07
N THR A 44 -2.10 -11.04 -2.75
CA THR A 44 -1.01 -11.69 -2.01
C THR A 44 -0.71 -13.10 -2.53
N SER A 45 -1.72 -13.86 -2.95
CA SER A 45 -1.54 -15.19 -3.53
C SER A 45 -1.04 -15.19 -4.98
N ILE A 46 -1.27 -14.09 -5.72
CA ILE A 46 -0.98 -14.00 -7.16
C ILE A 46 0.41 -13.41 -7.41
N LEU A 47 0.81 -12.38 -6.64
CA LEU A 47 2.07 -11.68 -6.82
C LEU A 47 3.23 -12.40 -6.15
N ARG A 48 4.37 -12.49 -6.86
CA ARG A 48 5.64 -12.96 -6.31
C ARG A 48 6.37 -11.83 -5.59
N ASN A 49 6.86 -12.10 -4.37
CA ASN A 49 7.64 -11.19 -3.53
C ASN A 49 7.10 -9.73 -3.45
N PRO A 50 5.78 -9.50 -3.22
CA PRO A 50 5.23 -8.16 -3.18
C PRO A 50 5.56 -7.44 -1.86
N THR A 51 5.71 -6.12 -1.91
CA THR A 51 5.58 -5.27 -0.73
C THR A 51 4.18 -4.68 -0.70
N LEU A 52 3.42 -4.99 0.36
CA LEU A 52 2.03 -4.60 0.53
C LEU A 52 1.93 -3.56 1.66
N TYR A 53 1.56 -2.33 1.32
CA TYR A 53 1.22 -1.28 2.27
C TYR A 53 -0.29 -1.30 2.54
N ILE A 54 -0.69 -1.55 3.78
CA ILE A 54 -2.09 -1.56 4.19
C ILE A 54 -2.34 -0.32 5.06
N LEU A 55 -3.22 0.56 4.58
CA LEU A 55 -3.66 1.73 5.33
C LEU A 55 -4.94 1.38 6.09
N GLY A 56 -4.87 1.44 7.42
CA GLY A 56 -6.01 1.10 8.26
C GLY A 56 -5.91 1.64 9.69
N ARG A 57 -7.01 1.64 10.42
CA ARG A 57 -7.14 2.34 11.71
C ARG A 57 -6.69 1.55 12.94
N SER A 58 -6.37 0.27 12.79
CA SER A 58 -6.18 -0.62 13.94
C SER A 58 -5.32 -1.82 13.57
N VAL A 59 -4.09 -1.80 14.06
CA VAL A 59 -3.14 -2.91 13.90
C VAL A 59 -3.71 -4.20 14.49
N SER A 60 -4.31 -4.13 15.68
CA SER A 60 -4.87 -5.28 16.38
C SER A 60 -5.98 -5.97 15.60
N ARG A 61 -6.86 -5.21 14.93
CA ARG A 61 -7.92 -5.79 14.08
C ARG A 61 -7.37 -6.45 12.81
N PHE A 62 -6.21 -6.00 12.33
CA PHE A 62 -5.58 -6.56 11.14
C PHE A 62 -4.71 -7.79 11.43
N ALA A 63 -4.29 -8.02 12.68
CA ALA A 63 -3.34 -9.07 13.04
C ALA A 63 -3.72 -10.47 12.51
N ILE A 64 -4.98 -10.88 12.67
CA ILE A 64 -5.47 -12.18 12.18
C ILE A 64 -5.36 -12.27 10.65
N GLN A 65 -5.71 -11.19 9.95
CA GLN A 65 -5.60 -11.14 8.49
C GLN A 65 -4.13 -11.17 8.07
N GLN A 66 -3.25 -10.47 8.79
CA GLN A 66 -1.81 -10.44 8.52
C GLN A 66 -1.19 -11.85 8.61
N GLU A 67 -1.52 -12.63 9.64
CA GLU A 67 -1.07 -14.02 9.78
C GLU A 67 -1.53 -14.88 8.59
N LYS A 68 -2.80 -14.75 8.20
CA LYS A 68 -3.34 -15.42 7.01
C LYS A 68 -2.56 -15.05 5.75
N LEU A 69 -2.32 -13.76 5.52
CA LEU A 69 -1.59 -13.29 4.35
C LEU A 69 -0.15 -13.81 4.33
N HIS A 70 0.51 -13.85 5.49
CA HIS A 70 1.87 -14.41 5.60
C HIS A 70 1.89 -15.90 5.27
N SER A 71 0.89 -16.67 5.72
CA SER A 71 0.78 -18.10 5.39
C SER A 71 0.55 -18.37 3.90
N LEU A 72 -0.05 -17.42 3.17
CA LEU A 72 -0.31 -17.53 1.74
C LEU A 72 0.93 -17.21 0.89
N ASN A 73 1.78 -16.31 1.38
CA ASN A 73 2.97 -15.87 0.67
C ASN A 73 4.06 -15.47 1.68
N LEU A 74 5.01 -16.38 1.91
CA LEU A 74 6.11 -16.17 2.85
C LEU A 74 7.08 -15.06 2.40
N ASP A 75 7.14 -14.79 1.09
CA ASP A 75 7.98 -13.75 0.50
C ASP A 75 7.29 -12.37 0.51
N ALA A 76 5.99 -12.30 0.78
CA ALA A 76 5.28 -11.03 0.84
C ALA A 76 5.71 -10.20 2.05
N LYS A 77 6.22 -9.00 1.80
CA LYS A 77 6.50 -8.01 2.85
C LYS A 77 5.23 -7.21 3.14
N ILE A 78 4.62 -7.45 4.30
CA ILE A 78 3.40 -6.76 4.72
C ILE A 78 3.77 -5.60 5.65
N VAL A 79 3.38 -4.38 5.28
CA VAL A 79 3.59 -3.15 6.04
C VAL A 79 2.25 -2.53 6.37
N PHE A 80 1.84 -2.62 7.63
CA PHE A 80 0.63 -1.93 8.10
C PHE A 80 0.99 -0.51 8.54
N LEU A 81 0.29 0.48 7.99
CA LEU A 81 0.36 1.87 8.44
C LEU A 81 -0.93 2.20 9.18
N GLU A 82 -0.81 2.47 10.48
CA GLU A 82 -1.94 2.83 11.32
C GLU A 82 -2.35 4.28 11.07
N VAL A 83 -3.35 4.47 10.21
CA VAL A 83 -3.84 5.77 9.74
C VAL A 83 -5.36 5.73 9.55
N ASP A 84 -6.03 6.86 9.78
CA ASP A 84 -7.43 7.03 9.39
C ASP A 84 -7.53 7.68 8.01
N VAL A 85 -7.84 6.88 6.99
CA VAL A 85 -7.95 7.37 5.61
C VAL A 85 -9.15 8.29 5.38
N SER A 86 -10.02 8.53 6.37
CA SER A 86 -11.00 9.63 6.30
C SER A 86 -10.38 11.01 6.55
N LEU A 87 -9.17 11.06 7.11
CA LEU A 87 -8.42 12.28 7.38
C LEU A 87 -7.35 12.47 6.29
N LEU A 88 -7.39 13.59 5.58
CA LEU A 88 -6.42 13.92 4.53
C LEU A 88 -5.01 14.08 5.10
N SER A 89 -4.89 14.62 6.31
CA SER A 89 -3.61 14.72 7.01
C SER A 89 -2.96 13.36 7.29
N ASP A 90 -3.74 12.32 7.54
CA ASP A 90 -3.23 10.96 7.73
C ASP A 90 -2.87 10.29 6.40
N VAL A 91 -3.60 10.61 5.32
CA VAL A 91 -3.22 10.22 3.95
C VAL A 91 -1.87 10.82 3.56
N ASP A 92 -1.60 12.07 3.94
CA ASP A 92 -0.31 12.72 3.69
C ASP A 92 0.83 12.05 4.45
N LYS A 93 0.64 11.73 5.75
CA LYS A 93 1.64 10.99 6.54
C LYS A 93 1.93 9.61 5.95
N ALA A 94 0.90 8.91 5.46
CA ALA A 94 1.07 7.63 4.79
C ALA A 94 1.90 7.78 3.51
N TYR A 95 1.62 8.82 2.72
CA TYR A 95 2.40 9.15 1.53
C TYR A 95 3.87 9.44 1.84
N GLU A 96 4.15 10.33 2.79
CA GLU A 96 5.52 10.66 3.20
C GLU A 96 6.30 9.41 3.61
N ARG A 97 5.63 8.50 4.33
CA ARG A 97 6.22 7.21 4.70
C ARG A 97 6.55 6.36 3.48
N ILE A 98 5.60 6.20 2.56
CA ILE A 98 5.76 5.37 1.35
C ILE A 98 6.83 5.96 0.43
N GLN A 99 6.80 7.26 0.17
CA GLN A 99 7.77 7.95 -0.70
C GLN A 99 9.20 7.86 -0.17
N ARG A 100 9.37 7.87 1.15
CA ARG A 100 10.70 7.70 1.76
C ARG A 100 11.24 6.28 1.58
N ASP A 101 10.36 5.29 1.72
CA ASP A 101 10.76 3.89 1.78
C ASP A 101 10.84 3.25 0.38
N GLU A 102 10.02 3.74 -0.57
CA GLU A 102 9.85 3.20 -1.91
C GLU A 102 10.07 4.25 -2.99
N TRP A 103 10.77 3.86 -4.06
CA TRP A 103 11.05 4.72 -5.20
C TRP A 103 9.97 4.65 -6.30
N LYS A 104 9.09 3.66 -6.24
CA LYS A 104 8.02 3.37 -7.20
C LYS A 104 6.86 2.67 -6.49
N VAL A 105 5.64 2.91 -6.95
CA VAL A 105 4.44 2.14 -6.59
C VAL A 105 3.88 1.53 -7.87
N ASP A 106 3.54 0.24 -7.85
CA ASP A 106 3.01 -0.48 -9.01
C ASP A 106 1.48 -0.54 -9.00
N TYR A 107 0.88 -0.66 -7.81
CA TYR A 107 -0.57 -0.79 -7.66
C TYR A 107 -1.11 0.09 -6.54
N LEU A 108 -2.19 0.80 -6.81
CA LEU A 108 -2.98 1.53 -5.81
C LEU A 108 -4.41 0.99 -5.82
N TYR A 109 -4.88 0.53 -4.67
CA TYR A 109 -6.23 0.03 -4.48
C TYR A 109 -6.95 0.86 -3.41
N MET A 110 -8.13 1.38 -3.76
CA MET A 110 -8.91 2.28 -2.91
C MET A 110 -10.36 1.81 -2.82
N SER A 111 -10.66 1.03 -1.78
CA SER A 111 -12.01 0.53 -1.49
C SER A 111 -12.67 1.19 -0.29
N ALA A 112 -11.96 2.08 0.41
CA ALA A 112 -12.50 2.79 1.56
C ALA A 112 -13.79 3.56 1.18
N GLY A 113 -14.81 3.41 2.01
CA GLY A 113 -16.14 3.99 1.82
C GLY A 113 -17.03 3.69 3.03
N LEU A 114 -17.97 4.58 3.29
CA LEU A 114 -19.01 4.44 4.32
C LEU A 114 -20.28 5.10 3.80
N VAL A 115 -21.42 4.48 4.11
CA VAL A 115 -22.74 5.10 3.97
C VAL A 115 -23.31 5.22 5.38
N PRO A 116 -23.35 6.43 5.97
CA PRO A 116 -23.90 6.64 7.30
C PRO A 116 -25.42 6.49 7.24
N LEU A 117 -25.97 5.71 8.17
CA LEU A 117 -27.41 5.43 8.25
C LEU A 117 -28.17 6.41 9.16
N ASN A 118 -27.45 7.20 9.96
CA ASN A 118 -27.99 8.06 11.00
C ASN A 118 -27.87 9.56 10.70
N GLY A 119 -27.69 9.92 9.42
CA GLY A 119 -27.46 11.31 8.98
C GLY A 119 -25.99 11.62 8.71
N ALA A 120 -25.71 12.90 8.45
CA ALA A 120 -24.37 13.36 8.10
C ALA A 120 -23.40 13.21 9.28
N GLU A 121 -22.26 12.58 9.04
CA GLU A 121 -21.16 12.46 10.00
C GLU A 121 -19.95 13.21 9.46
N TYR A 122 -19.17 13.82 10.35
CA TYR A 122 -18.04 14.66 9.95
C TYR A 122 -16.73 14.14 10.54
N THR A 123 -15.67 14.23 9.74
CA THR A 123 -14.31 13.95 10.17
C THR A 123 -13.80 15.06 11.09
N LYS A 124 -12.66 14.83 11.75
CA LYS A 124 -11.99 15.86 12.57
C LYS A 124 -11.53 17.08 11.76
N GLU A 125 -11.48 16.95 10.44
CA GLU A 125 -11.10 18.02 9.51
C GLU A 125 -12.34 18.79 8.98
N GLY A 126 -13.54 18.47 9.47
CA GLY A 126 -14.79 19.11 9.06
C GLY A 126 -15.32 18.64 7.70
N LEU A 127 -14.78 17.54 7.15
CA LEU A 127 -15.30 16.93 5.93
C LEU A 127 -16.42 15.96 6.26
N GLU A 128 -17.50 15.99 5.50
CA GLU A 128 -18.56 14.99 5.66
C GLU A 128 -18.07 13.62 5.15
N ILE A 129 -18.32 12.54 5.91
CA ILE A 129 -17.70 11.23 5.72
C ILE A 129 -18.11 10.55 4.39
N CYS A 130 -19.35 10.74 3.92
CA CYS A 130 -19.81 10.23 2.62
C CYS A 130 -19.01 10.83 1.46
N PHE A 131 -18.40 12.01 1.63
CA PHE A 131 -17.52 12.61 0.64
C PHE A 131 -16.04 12.38 0.97
N ALA A 132 -15.66 12.39 2.26
CA ALA A 132 -14.29 12.19 2.70
C ALA A 132 -13.71 10.89 2.12
N LEU A 133 -14.37 9.76 2.38
CA LEU A 133 -13.85 8.44 2.02
C LEU A 133 -13.87 8.15 0.50
N PRO A 134 -15.03 8.19 -0.20
CA PRO A 134 -15.08 7.79 -1.59
C PRO A 134 -14.64 8.88 -2.57
N TYR A 135 -14.52 10.14 -2.16
CA TYR A 135 -14.15 11.25 -3.05
C TYR A 135 -12.82 11.90 -2.66
N TYR A 136 -12.77 12.65 -1.56
CA TYR A 136 -11.59 13.47 -1.23
C TYR A 136 -10.33 12.64 -1.00
N THR A 137 -10.43 11.55 -0.23
CA THR A 137 -9.33 10.64 0.04
C THR A 137 -8.78 10.00 -1.22
N ARG A 138 -9.65 9.62 -2.17
CA ARG A 138 -9.21 9.01 -3.43
C ARG A 138 -8.42 10.00 -4.27
N ILE A 139 -8.92 11.23 -4.40
CA ILE A 139 -8.22 12.31 -5.09
C ILE A 139 -6.87 12.56 -4.43
N ARG A 140 -6.83 12.66 -3.09
CA ARG A 140 -5.58 12.93 -2.36
C ARG A 140 -4.56 11.80 -2.50
N LEU A 141 -4.98 10.54 -2.37
CA LEU A 141 -4.11 9.38 -2.57
C LEU A 141 -3.54 9.34 -4.00
N ILE A 142 -4.38 9.58 -5.01
CA ILE A 142 -3.92 9.66 -6.41
C ILE A 142 -2.91 10.79 -6.55
N SER A 143 -3.25 12.02 -6.17
CA SER A 143 -2.36 13.18 -6.33
C SER A 143 -1.01 12.97 -5.65
N ASN A 144 -1.01 12.39 -4.44
CA ASN A 144 0.20 12.12 -3.68
C ASN A 144 1.05 11.01 -4.33
N LEU A 145 0.43 9.88 -4.71
CA LEU A 145 1.16 8.71 -5.21
C LEU A 145 1.43 8.75 -6.72
N LEU A 146 0.79 9.64 -7.48
CA LEU A 146 0.96 9.76 -8.93
C LEU A 146 2.43 9.86 -9.37
N PRO A 147 3.31 10.64 -8.70
CA PRO A 147 4.73 10.67 -9.06
C PRO A 147 5.41 9.30 -8.94
N LEU A 148 5.02 8.46 -7.97
CA LEU A 148 5.57 7.12 -7.79
C LEU A 148 4.95 6.08 -8.74
N LEU A 149 3.66 6.24 -9.05
CA LEU A 149 2.91 5.39 -9.98
C LEU A 149 3.31 5.61 -11.44
N SER A 150 3.78 6.82 -11.77
CA SER A 150 4.18 7.20 -13.13
C SER A 150 5.60 6.72 -13.49
N ILE A 151 6.34 6.17 -12.54
CA ILE A 151 7.70 5.69 -12.75
C ILE A 151 7.66 4.33 -13.44
N THR A 152 8.40 4.18 -14.53
CA THR A 152 8.51 2.93 -15.28
C THR A 152 9.72 2.11 -14.84
N GLU A 153 9.73 0.81 -15.16
CA GLU A 153 10.83 -0.09 -14.76
C GLU A 153 12.19 0.33 -15.37
N SER A 154 12.19 0.98 -16.53
CA SER A 154 13.42 1.49 -17.16
C SER A 154 14.07 2.63 -16.38
N ALA A 155 13.32 3.32 -15.51
CA ALA A 155 13.82 4.39 -14.66
C ALA A 155 14.38 3.89 -13.31
N ARG A 156 14.47 2.56 -13.10
CA ARG A 156 14.93 1.97 -11.83
C ARG A 156 16.35 2.41 -11.47
N PRO A 157 16.57 3.05 -10.31
CA PRO A 157 17.91 3.40 -9.85
C PRO A 157 18.77 2.15 -9.68
N LYS A 158 20.02 2.17 -10.18
CA LYS A 158 20.95 1.05 -10.05
C LYS A 158 21.17 0.72 -8.56
N ARG A 159 21.01 -0.56 -8.20
CA ARG A 159 20.95 -1.11 -6.82
C ARG A 159 22.17 -0.71 -5.95
N SER A 160 23.30 -0.32 -6.54
CA SER A 160 24.52 0.14 -5.85
C SER A 160 24.31 1.40 -5.00
N GLN A 161 23.42 2.31 -5.38
CA GLN A 161 23.21 3.56 -4.64
C GLN A 161 22.27 3.43 -3.42
N ARG A 162 21.54 2.31 -3.31
CA ARG A 162 20.54 2.08 -2.23
C ARG A 162 21.18 1.63 -0.91
N ARG A 163 22.37 1.02 -0.93
CA ARG A 163 23.08 0.60 0.29
C ARG A 163 23.85 1.75 0.95
N GLU A 164 24.36 2.72 0.18
CA GLU A 164 25.17 3.82 0.71
C GLU A 164 24.34 4.88 1.46
N ARG A 165 23.05 5.03 1.16
CA ARG A 165 22.17 5.98 1.88
C ARG A 165 21.77 5.54 3.30
N LYS A 166 22.10 4.32 3.72
CA LYS A 166 21.66 3.75 5.02
C LYS A 166 22.69 3.81 6.15
N THR A 167 23.87 4.39 5.95
CA THR A 167 24.85 4.54 7.04
C THR A 167 24.89 5.99 7.54
N PRO A 168 24.39 6.28 8.76
CA PRO A 168 24.67 7.54 9.41
C PRO A 168 26.18 7.57 9.70
N ASN A 169 26.86 8.59 9.18
CA ASN A 169 28.27 8.84 9.41
C ASN A 169 28.51 9.10 10.91
N ARG A 170 28.79 8.05 11.69
CA ARG A 170 29.26 8.16 13.08
C ARG A 170 30.65 8.79 13.05
N LYS A 171 30.70 10.13 13.19
CA LYS A 171 31.93 10.86 13.50
C LYS A 171 32.55 10.26 14.76
N ARG A 172 33.71 9.62 14.63
CA ARG A 172 34.56 9.21 15.75
C ARG A 172 35.08 10.48 16.46
N PRO A 173 35.06 10.56 17.80
CA PRO A 173 35.68 11.68 18.50
C PRO A 173 37.21 11.59 18.36
N ARG A 174 37.86 12.73 18.07
CA ARG A 174 39.32 12.85 18.02
C ARG A 174 39.90 12.74 19.44
N PRO A 175 41.07 12.11 19.63
CA PRO A 175 41.74 12.12 20.92
C PRO A 175 42.20 13.54 21.26
N ARG A 176 41.96 13.97 22.49
CA ARG A 176 42.54 15.20 23.05
C ARG A 176 44.01 14.92 23.37
N ASN A 177 44.89 15.78 22.84
CA ASN A 177 46.21 16.01 23.41
C ASN A 177 46.08 16.85 24.68
#